data_AF-A0A1C4YAC4-F1
#
_entry.id   AF-A0A1C4YAC4-F1
#
_cell.length_a   1.000
_cell.length_b   1.000
_cell.length_c   1.000
_cell.angle_alpha   90.00
_cell.angle_beta   90.00
_cell.angle_gamma   90.00
#
_symmetry.space_group_name_H-M   'P 1'
#
loop_
_entity.id
_entity.type
_entity.pdbx_description
1 polymer ?
#
loop_
_entity_poly.entity_id
_entity_poly.type
_entity_poly.pdbx_seq_one_letter_code
_entity_poly.pdbx_strand_id
1 'polypeptide(L)'
;MSEALRFQVLGPQRAWYADRPLDLGPGKQRAVLTVLLLAAGRPVPTGQIVEAVWPDDPPANGANVVQKYVAGLRRVLEPERSPRTPGQVLALTDAGYRLNVPPEAVDAIRFERGVHRARQRHAAGRSDEALADITDALELWRGEPFGGHTGPYFEAARSRLVELRAVALETRAELELATGRHRELVGELVELVAEFPVRERLRHHLMLALYRGGRQAEALAAYRDFAGLLREEYGIQPGAALQDLHGRMLRSDPTLASAVPDPRPPAPRVAPGEVGGEPVPPQRSPDRPAPAAADLHRSVPPTPDLHRSFLTAPLGAAAGSVATGAADRAAVASPAEPRRGDPPKRWVSHLGTVLAAATVLLSFGTLAWMVLLFYAIRRRRAWLFVAAAAYFAAFLLFAVGMDLSEISDPDAPPSTLDSLAIIGLGAAWVGGTGHVVLLNRRVAEALHRGADQPETDERRIRREQTRYLLDHYPPARHELRIGRPDLPRTFDDGGLVDINAVDDAVLAALPGLTDEQRRLIVADRRQRGPYGSVEELGGRCGLPAAVTGRLRDVLIFLPSWQETA
;
A
#
# COMPACT_ATOMS: atom_id res chain seq x y z
N MET A 1 -9.31 -21.95 41.20
CA MET A 1 -9.13 -20.83 40.25
C MET A 1 -7.82 -21.07 39.54
N SER A 2 -7.85 -21.71 38.36
CA SER A 2 -6.62 -22.00 37.63
C SER A 2 -5.96 -20.68 37.24
N GLU A 3 -4.77 -20.40 37.76
CA GLU A 3 -3.96 -19.26 37.35
C GLU A 3 -3.84 -19.26 35.82
N ALA A 4 -4.44 -18.25 35.19
CA ALA A 4 -4.83 -18.36 33.79
C ALA A 4 -3.63 -18.11 32.87
N LEU A 5 -3.36 -19.07 31.98
CA LEU A 5 -2.45 -18.86 30.86
C LEU A 5 -3.00 -17.76 29.94
N ARG A 6 -2.11 -16.86 29.50
CA ARG A 6 -2.42 -15.82 28.50
C ARG A 6 -1.37 -15.81 27.42
N PHE A 7 -1.79 -15.66 26.17
CA PHE A 7 -0.95 -15.66 24.98
C PHE A 7 -1.23 -14.41 24.15
N GLN A 8 -0.15 -13.77 23.73
CA GLN A 8 -0.19 -12.65 22.81
C GLN A 8 0.52 -13.01 21.51
N VAL A 9 -0.21 -12.91 20.40
CA VAL A 9 0.29 -13.19 19.05
C VAL A 9 -0.08 -12.11 18.04
N LEU A 10 -0.84 -11.07 18.43
CA LEU A 10 -1.08 -9.87 17.60
C LEU A 10 0.08 -8.87 17.75
N GLY A 11 1.30 -9.35 17.51
CA GLY A 11 2.57 -8.69 17.79
C GLY A 11 3.68 -9.73 18.02
N PRO A 12 4.79 -9.33 18.66
CA PRO A 12 5.79 -10.28 19.13
C PRO A 12 5.16 -11.34 20.06
N GLN A 13 5.47 -12.62 19.82
CA GLN A 13 4.86 -13.71 20.58
C GLN A 13 5.29 -13.69 22.05
N ARG A 14 4.31 -13.64 22.96
CA ARG A 14 4.52 -13.65 24.41
C ARG A 14 3.51 -14.53 25.11
N ALA A 15 3.87 -15.07 26.26
CA ALA A 15 2.97 -15.84 27.11
C ALA A 15 3.18 -15.53 28.59
N TRP A 16 2.12 -15.68 29.38
CA TRP A 16 2.12 -15.52 30.83
C TRP A 16 1.40 -16.68 31.50
N TYR A 17 1.84 -17.02 32.70
CA TYR A 17 1.10 -17.84 33.65
C TYR A 17 0.74 -16.94 34.84
N ALA A 18 -0.55 -16.69 35.06
CA ALA A 18 -1.01 -15.53 35.84
C ALA A 18 -0.32 -14.25 35.34
N ASP A 19 0.45 -13.58 36.20
CA ASP A 19 1.19 -12.35 35.86
C ASP A 19 2.68 -12.58 35.60
N ARG A 20 3.15 -13.84 35.65
CA ARG A 20 4.55 -14.16 35.37
C ARG A 20 4.78 -14.40 33.88
N PRO A 21 5.71 -13.68 33.24
CA PRO A 21 6.08 -13.94 31.85
C PRO A 21 6.75 -15.32 31.72
N LEU A 22 6.42 -16.03 30.66
CA LEU A 22 6.97 -17.35 30.35
C LEU A 22 8.03 -17.25 29.24
N ASP A 23 9.20 -17.84 29.47
CA ASP A 23 10.18 -18.06 28.41
C ASP A 23 9.76 -19.24 27.53
N LEU A 24 9.22 -18.91 26.36
CA LEU A 24 8.75 -19.89 25.37
C LEU A 24 9.90 -20.61 24.64
N GLY A 25 11.15 -20.24 24.92
CA GLY A 25 12.34 -20.89 24.38
C GLY A 25 12.65 -20.49 22.93
N PRO A 26 13.40 -21.35 22.20
CA PRO A 26 13.93 -21.03 20.88
C PRO A 26 12.87 -20.76 19.81
N GLY A 27 13.27 -20.10 18.72
CA GLY A 27 12.38 -19.70 17.61
C GLY A 27 11.51 -20.82 17.05
N LYS A 28 12.05 -22.02 16.81
CA LYS A 28 11.28 -23.17 16.31
C LYS A 28 10.28 -23.72 17.35
N GLN A 29 10.60 -23.66 18.64
CA GLN A 29 9.67 -24.03 19.72
C GLN A 29 8.49 -23.05 19.77
N ARG A 30 8.79 -21.76 19.67
CA ARG A 30 7.82 -20.67 19.56
C ARG A 30 6.92 -20.81 18.34
N ALA A 31 7.49 -21.18 17.19
CA ALA A 31 6.75 -21.42 15.95
C ALA A 31 5.76 -22.59 16.08
N VAL A 32 6.18 -23.72 16.68
CA VAL A 32 5.28 -24.85 17.00
C VAL A 32 4.11 -24.38 17.87
N LEU A 33 4.37 -23.59 18.91
CA LEU A 33 3.30 -23.04 19.74
C LEU A 33 2.36 -22.12 18.95
N THR A 34 2.89 -21.28 18.06
CA THR A 34 2.08 -20.38 17.22
C THR A 34 1.13 -21.15 16.32
N VAL A 35 1.58 -22.24 15.68
CA VAL A 35 0.73 -23.14 14.88
C VAL A 35 -0.42 -23.69 15.73
N LEU A 36 -0.13 -24.10 16.96
CA LEU A 36 -1.13 -24.65 17.88
C LEU A 36 -2.08 -23.58 18.44
N LEU A 37 -1.62 -22.34 18.62
CA LEU A 37 -2.45 -21.19 19.02
C LEU A 37 -3.42 -20.79 17.92
N LEU A 38 -2.98 -20.80 16.66
CA LEU A 38 -3.82 -20.56 15.49
C LEU A 38 -4.95 -21.60 15.33
N ALA A 39 -4.72 -22.80 15.85
CA ALA A 39 -5.68 -23.88 15.91
C ALA A 39 -6.19 -24.16 17.33
N ALA A 40 -6.14 -23.19 18.25
CA ALA A 40 -6.46 -23.45 19.66
C ALA A 40 -7.82 -24.13 19.83
N GLY A 41 -7.87 -25.13 20.69
CA GLY A 41 -9.04 -25.97 20.90
C GLY A 41 -9.27 -27.04 19.81
N ARG A 42 -8.48 -27.10 18.73
CA ARG A 42 -8.55 -28.13 17.68
C ARG A 42 -7.22 -28.91 17.58
N PRO A 43 -7.25 -30.22 17.25
CA PRO A 43 -6.03 -30.99 17.02
C PRO A 43 -5.36 -30.59 15.70
N VAL A 44 -4.03 -30.54 15.70
CA VAL A 44 -3.18 -30.30 14.53
C VAL A 44 -2.30 -31.53 14.28
N PRO A 45 -2.40 -32.16 13.09
CA PRO A 45 -1.54 -33.28 12.74
C PRO A 45 -0.06 -32.92 12.77
N THR A 46 0.79 -33.84 13.23
CA THR A 46 2.23 -33.63 13.32
C THR A 46 2.86 -33.23 11.98
N GLY A 47 2.41 -33.83 10.87
CA GLY A 47 2.88 -33.48 9.53
C GLY A 47 2.61 -32.02 9.17
N GLN A 48 1.44 -31.49 9.53
CA GLN A 48 1.08 -30.09 9.32
C GLN A 48 1.94 -29.14 10.18
N ILE A 49 2.28 -29.54 11.40
CA ILE A 49 3.21 -28.78 12.24
C ILE A 49 4.60 -28.75 11.60
N VAL A 50 5.06 -29.87 11.04
CA VAL A 50 6.35 -29.93 10.36
C VAL A 50 6.37 -29.02 9.14
N GLU A 51 5.36 -29.13 8.27
CA GLU A 51 5.23 -28.30 7.06
C GLU A 51 5.17 -26.80 7.37
N ALA A 52 4.42 -26.41 8.40
CA ALA A 52 4.30 -25.01 8.80
C ALA A 52 5.60 -24.43 9.37
N VAL A 53 6.37 -25.23 10.12
CA VAL A 53 7.58 -24.77 10.85
C VAL A 53 8.85 -24.94 10.01
N TRP A 54 8.88 -25.87 9.06
CA TRP A 54 10.00 -26.15 8.15
C TRP A 54 9.51 -26.30 6.70
N PRO A 55 9.12 -25.20 6.04
CA PRO A 55 8.56 -25.26 4.68
C PRO A 55 9.58 -25.75 3.63
N ASP A 56 10.85 -25.38 3.76
CA ASP A 56 11.87 -25.66 2.74
C ASP A 56 12.77 -26.86 3.07
N ASP A 57 13.12 -27.05 4.35
CA ASP A 57 14.03 -28.10 4.81
C ASP A 57 13.47 -28.83 6.03
N PRO A 58 12.50 -29.75 5.83
CA PRO A 58 11.91 -30.51 6.91
C PRO A 58 12.91 -31.54 7.46
N PRO A 59 13.06 -31.65 8.79
CA PRO A 59 13.95 -32.64 9.38
C PRO A 59 13.51 -34.07 9.03
N ALA A 60 14.48 -34.93 8.71
CA ALA A 60 14.25 -36.35 8.36
C ALA A 60 13.42 -37.11 9.39
N ASN A 61 13.45 -36.68 10.67
CA ASN A 61 12.61 -37.21 11.74
C ASN A 61 11.74 -36.11 12.39
N GLY A 62 10.90 -35.46 11.58
CA GLY A 62 10.05 -34.35 12.03
C GLY A 62 9.12 -34.68 13.19
N ALA A 63 8.60 -35.91 13.27
CA ALA A 63 7.76 -36.32 14.38
C ALA A 63 8.49 -36.26 15.74
N ASN A 64 9.72 -36.79 15.81
CA ASN A 64 10.52 -36.75 17.02
C ASN A 64 10.97 -35.33 17.37
N VAL A 65 11.26 -34.51 16.36
CA VAL A 65 11.61 -33.10 16.56
C VAL A 65 10.42 -32.30 17.12
N VAL A 66 9.21 -32.49 16.59
CA VAL A 66 7.99 -31.87 17.13
C VAL A 66 7.75 -32.34 18.56
N GLN A 67 7.87 -33.64 18.85
CA GLN A 67 7.75 -34.16 20.22
C GLN A 67 8.72 -33.49 21.19
N LYS A 68 9.97 -33.24 20.79
CA LYS A 68 10.97 -32.53 21.60
C LYS A 68 10.51 -31.10 21.94
N TYR A 69 10.01 -30.34 20.96
CA TYR A 69 9.51 -28.99 21.19
C TYR A 69 8.23 -28.97 22.04
N VAL A 70 7.31 -29.90 21.80
CA VAL A 70 6.11 -30.09 22.64
C VAL A 70 6.49 -30.41 24.07
N ALA A 71 7.50 -31.25 24.30
CA ALA A 71 8.00 -31.55 25.63
C ALA A 71 8.61 -30.32 26.32
N GLY A 72 9.33 -29.47 25.58
CA GLY A 72 9.82 -28.18 26.05
C GLY A 72 8.68 -27.24 26.46
N LEU A 73 7.69 -27.08 25.58
CA LEU A 73 6.50 -26.26 25.83
C LEU A 73 5.70 -26.74 27.06
N ARG A 74 5.51 -28.06 27.23
CA ARG A 74 4.83 -28.61 28.41
C ARG A 74 5.51 -28.23 29.72
N ARG A 75 6.85 -28.18 29.77
CA ARG A 75 7.60 -27.75 30.97
C ARG A 75 7.35 -26.28 31.31
N VAL A 76 7.16 -25.44 30.29
CA VAL A 76 6.97 -24.00 30.46
C VAL A 76 5.51 -23.66 30.76
N LEU A 77 4.57 -24.29 30.06
CA LEU A 77 3.14 -24.00 30.17
C LEU A 77 2.48 -24.68 31.38
N GLU A 78 3.05 -25.78 31.86
CA GLU A 78 2.54 -26.57 32.98
C GLU A 78 3.68 -26.82 34.00
N PRO A 79 4.18 -25.78 34.70
CA PRO A 79 5.36 -25.89 35.57
C PRO A 79 5.14 -26.85 36.75
N GLU A 80 3.91 -26.90 37.28
CA GLU A 80 3.52 -27.78 38.39
C GLU A 80 3.28 -29.25 37.96
N ARG A 81 3.40 -29.55 36.66
CA ARG A 81 3.12 -30.90 36.14
C ARG A 81 4.27 -31.85 36.45
N SER A 82 3.95 -32.91 37.20
CA SER A 82 4.87 -34.02 37.46
C SER A 82 5.47 -34.59 36.15
N PRO A 83 6.80 -34.82 36.10
CA PRO A 83 7.45 -35.44 34.95
C PRO A 83 6.75 -36.74 34.54
N ARG A 84 6.68 -37.01 33.22
CA ARG A 84 6.06 -38.21 32.60
C ARG A 84 4.53 -38.33 32.69
N THR A 85 3.81 -37.34 33.23
CA THR A 85 2.34 -37.29 33.20
C THR A 85 1.84 -36.72 31.85
N PRO A 86 0.71 -37.15 31.26
CA PRO A 86 0.16 -36.47 30.09
C PRO A 86 -0.03 -34.96 30.32
N GLY A 87 0.29 -34.13 29.32
CA GLY A 87 0.04 -32.68 29.40
C GLY A 87 -1.44 -32.39 29.23
N GLN A 88 -2.03 -31.55 30.09
CA GLN A 88 -3.44 -31.18 30.06
C GLN A 88 -3.66 -30.00 29.11
N VAL A 89 -2.78 -29.00 29.17
CA VAL A 89 -2.79 -27.81 28.30
C VAL A 89 -2.38 -28.20 26.88
N LEU A 90 -1.33 -29.02 26.74
CA LEU A 90 -0.86 -29.48 25.45
C LEU A 90 -1.04 -31.00 25.34
N ALA A 91 -2.20 -31.44 24.85
CA ALA A 91 -2.59 -32.83 24.77
C ALA A 91 -2.17 -33.46 23.43
N LEU A 92 -1.82 -34.74 23.46
CA LEU A 92 -1.71 -35.57 22.25
C LEU A 92 -3.03 -36.32 22.09
N THR A 93 -3.62 -36.25 20.89
CA THR A 93 -4.83 -36.97 20.50
C THR A 93 -4.52 -37.87 19.30
N ASP A 94 -5.46 -38.72 18.92
CA ASP A 94 -5.35 -39.56 17.71
C ASP A 94 -5.20 -38.74 16.42
N ALA A 95 -5.64 -37.48 16.43
CA ALA A 95 -5.56 -36.55 15.30
C ALA A 95 -4.35 -35.60 15.36
N GLY A 96 -3.48 -35.70 16.38
CA GLY A 96 -2.28 -34.87 16.55
C GLY A 96 -2.26 -34.08 17.86
N TYR A 97 -1.61 -32.91 17.85
CA TYR A 97 -1.46 -32.10 19.07
C TYR A 97 -2.59 -31.08 19.20
N ARG A 98 -3.16 -30.97 20.39
CA ARG A 98 -4.23 -30.02 20.71
C ARG A 98 -3.80 -29.11 21.86
N LEU A 99 -3.93 -27.81 21.66
CA LEU A 99 -3.79 -26.82 22.72
C LEU A 99 -5.16 -26.55 23.38
N ASN A 100 -5.31 -26.98 24.63
CA ASN A 100 -6.51 -26.83 25.44
C ASN A 100 -6.41 -25.59 26.32
N VAL A 101 -6.75 -24.44 25.74
CA VAL A 101 -6.82 -23.16 26.44
C VAL A 101 -8.18 -22.52 26.18
N PRO A 102 -8.74 -21.75 27.14
CA PRO A 102 -9.95 -21.00 26.87
C PRO A 102 -9.70 -20.03 25.71
N PRO A 103 -10.68 -19.78 24.83
CA PRO A 103 -10.54 -18.81 23.73
C PRO A 103 -10.05 -17.42 24.19
N GLU A 104 -10.41 -17.03 25.41
CA GLU A 104 -10.05 -15.78 26.07
C GLU A 104 -8.57 -15.72 26.48
N ALA A 105 -7.85 -16.84 26.46
CA ALA A 105 -6.42 -16.86 26.70
C ALA A 105 -5.62 -16.33 25.49
N VAL A 106 -6.17 -16.32 24.28
CA VAL A 106 -5.44 -15.97 23.05
C VAL A 106 -5.97 -14.66 22.48
N ASP A 107 -5.12 -13.64 22.41
CA ASP A 107 -5.51 -12.31 21.93
C ASP A 107 -6.07 -12.30 20.50
N ALA A 108 -5.52 -13.10 19.58
CA ALA A 108 -6.07 -13.24 18.22
C ALA A 108 -7.52 -13.76 18.23
N ILE A 109 -7.82 -14.75 19.06
CA ILE A 109 -9.19 -15.29 19.16
C ILE A 109 -10.13 -14.29 19.86
N ARG A 110 -9.63 -13.58 20.88
CA ARG A 110 -10.37 -12.48 21.51
C ARG A 110 -10.69 -11.38 20.52
N PHE A 111 -9.74 -11.01 19.66
CA PHE A 111 -9.92 -10.03 18.60
C PHE A 111 -10.99 -10.49 17.61
N GLU A 112 -10.88 -11.71 17.07
CA GLU A 112 -11.87 -12.26 16.14
C GLU A 112 -13.30 -12.25 16.74
N ARG A 113 -13.43 -12.68 18.01
CA ARG A 113 -14.71 -12.67 18.72
C ARG A 113 -15.22 -11.27 19.02
N GLY A 114 -14.33 -10.32 19.34
CA GLY A 114 -14.65 -8.91 19.55
C GLY A 114 -15.22 -8.27 18.30
N VAL A 115 -14.56 -8.46 17.15
CA VAL A 115 -15.04 -7.99 15.84
C VAL A 115 -16.40 -8.60 15.50
N HIS A 116 -16.58 -9.91 15.73
CA HIS A 116 -17.86 -10.56 15.48
C HIS A 116 -18.99 -9.99 16.36
N ARG A 117 -18.72 -9.80 17.65
CA ARG A 117 -19.67 -9.26 18.64
C ARG A 117 -20.06 -7.81 18.31
N ALA A 118 -19.08 -6.99 17.94
CA ALA A 118 -19.31 -5.62 17.48
C ALA A 118 -20.25 -5.58 16.26
N ARG A 119 -20.03 -6.44 15.26
CA ARG A 119 -20.91 -6.53 14.08
C ARG A 119 -22.34 -6.93 14.44
N GLN A 120 -22.51 -7.91 15.34
CA GLN A 120 -23.84 -8.32 15.80
C GLN A 120 -24.56 -7.18 16.54
N ARG A 121 -23.86 -6.42 17.37
CA ARG A 121 -24.39 -5.26 18.09
C ARG A 121 -24.76 -4.12 17.14
N HIS A 122 -23.90 -3.83 16.18
CA HIS A 122 -24.16 -2.84 15.15
C HIS A 122 -25.41 -3.19 14.33
N ALA A 123 -25.53 -4.45 13.87
CA ALA A 123 -26.72 -4.93 13.16
C ALA A 123 -28.01 -4.86 14.01
N ALA A 124 -27.89 -4.92 15.33
CA ALA A 124 -29.00 -4.75 16.27
C ALA A 124 -29.27 -3.28 16.65
N GLY A 125 -28.63 -2.30 16.00
CA GLY A 125 -28.80 -0.87 16.31
C GLY A 125 -28.12 -0.41 17.60
N ARG A 126 -27.29 -1.26 18.23
CA ARG A 126 -26.58 -0.96 19.48
C ARG A 126 -25.20 -0.40 19.18
N SER A 127 -25.16 0.78 18.56
CA SER A 127 -23.94 1.40 18.04
C SER A 127 -22.89 1.67 19.11
N ASP A 128 -23.29 2.13 20.30
CA ASP A 128 -22.34 2.43 21.39
C ASP A 128 -21.66 1.16 21.93
N GLU A 129 -22.43 0.07 22.13
CA GLU A 129 -21.85 -1.21 22.54
C GLU A 129 -20.95 -1.81 21.43
N ALA A 130 -21.32 -1.63 20.17
CA ALA A 130 -20.51 -2.07 19.04
C ALA A 130 -19.19 -1.29 18.95
N LEU A 131 -19.23 0.01 19.23
CA LEU A 131 -18.05 0.88 19.25
C LEU A 131 -17.11 0.52 20.41
N ALA A 132 -17.64 0.26 21.60
CA ALA A 132 -16.84 -0.20 22.74
C ALA A 132 -16.13 -1.53 22.41
N ASP A 133 -16.88 -2.51 21.89
CA ASP A 133 -16.33 -3.82 21.54
C ASP A 133 -15.24 -3.78 20.49
N ILE A 134 -15.42 -2.98 19.44
CA ILE A 134 -14.46 -2.91 18.33
C ILE A 134 -13.18 -2.18 18.76
N THR A 135 -13.31 -1.16 19.62
CA THR A 135 -12.19 -0.45 20.21
C THR A 135 -11.38 -1.38 21.12
N ASP A 136 -12.02 -2.06 22.07
CA ASP A 136 -11.37 -3.04 22.96
C ASP A 136 -10.66 -4.16 22.17
N ALA A 137 -11.24 -4.57 21.05
CA ALA A 137 -10.64 -5.59 20.18
C ALA A 137 -9.38 -5.05 19.47
N LEU A 138 -9.42 -3.82 18.95
CA LEU A 138 -8.30 -3.19 18.26
C LEU A 138 -7.12 -2.91 19.18
N GLU A 139 -7.36 -2.60 20.46
CA GLU A 139 -6.31 -2.41 21.48
C GLU A 139 -5.46 -3.68 21.75
N LEU A 140 -5.91 -4.85 21.32
CA LEU A 140 -5.14 -6.09 21.45
C LEU A 140 -3.92 -6.13 20.53
N TRP A 141 -3.92 -5.32 19.47
CA TRP A 141 -2.84 -5.24 18.50
C TRP A 141 -1.64 -4.46 19.06
N ARG A 142 -0.45 -5.04 18.95
CA ARG A 142 0.82 -4.45 19.42
C ARG A 142 1.89 -4.37 18.33
N GLY A 143 1.49 -4.66 17.09
CA GLY A 143 2.37 -4.70 15.94
C GLY A 143 1.99 -5.84 14.99
N GLU A 144 2.97 -6.28 14.21
CA GLU A 144 2.79 -7.33 13.23
C GLU A 144 2.47 -8.70 13.89
N PRO A 145 1.39 -9.40 13.51
CA PRO A 145 1.04 -10.70 14.08
C PRO A 145 2.19 -11.70 14.00
N PHE A 146 2.40 -12.58 14.98
CA PHE A 146 3.46 -13.60 14.89
C PHE A 146 4.86 -13.02 14.62
N GLY A 147 5.19 -11.86 15.19
CA GLY A 147 6.46 -11.19 14.93
C GLY A 147 7.67 -12.13 15.05
N GLY A 148 8.51 -12.16 14.01
CA GLY A 148 9.68 -13.04 13.91
C GLY A 148 9.42 -14.46 13.35
N HIS A 149 8.18 -14.80 12.98
CA HIS A 149 7.85 -16.05 12.28
C HIS A 149 7.61 -15.80 10.80
N THR A 150 8.29 -16.57 9.96
CA THR A 150 8.22 -16.49 8.48
C THR A 150 7.83 -17.83 7.87
N GLY A 151 7.29 -17.79 6.66
CA GLY A 151 6.91 -18.96 5.87
C GLY A 151 5.44 -18.93 5.43
N PRO A 152 5.06 -19.72 4.40
CA PRO A 152 3.76 -19.60 3.75
C PRO A 152 2.56 -19.73 4.70
N TYR A 153 2.65 -20.61 5.69
CA TYR A 153 1.61 -20.81 6.70
C TYR A 153 1.38 -19.56 7.57
N PHE A 154 2.46 -18.96 8.08
CA PHE A 154 2.39 -17.77 8.92
C PHE A 154 1.98 -16.53 8.11
N GLU A 155 2.45 -16.40 6.87
CA GLU A 155 2.07 -15.29 5.97
C GLU A 155 0.59 -15.31 5.59
N ALA A 156 0.04 -16.50 5.33
CA ALA A 156 -1.40 -16.65 5.09
C ALA A 156 -2.23 -16.29 6.32
N ALA A 157 -1.83 -16.75 7.51
CA ALA A 157 -2.49 -16.41 8.77
C ALA A 157 -2.39 -14.92 9.12
N ARG A 158 -1.21 -14.32 8.91
CA ARG A 158 -0.93 -12.89 9.07
C ARG A 158 -1.83 -12.07 8.15
N SER A 159 -1.89 -12.42 6.87
CA SER A 159 -2.74 -11.77 5.87
C SER A 159 -4.21 -11.80 6.26
N ARG A 160 -4.72 -12.95 6.74
CA ARG A 160 -6.11 -13.07 7.25
C ARG A 160 -6.37 -12.14 8.44
N LEU A 161 -5.45 -12.05 9.40
CA LEU A 161 -5.62 -11.19 10.57
C LEU A 161 -5.56 -9.71 10.21
N VAL A 162 -4.63 -9.32 9.33
CA VAL A 162 -4.50 -7.94 8.83
C VAL A 162 -5.76 -7.54 8.04
N GLU A 163 -6.28 -8.42 7.20
CA GLU A 163 -7.58 -8.24 6.53
C GLU A 163 -8.70 -7.97 7.55
N LEU A 164 -8.79 -8.80 8.60
CA LEU A 164 -9.79 -8.63 9.63
C LEU A 164 -9.63 -7.32 10.42
N ARG A 165 -8.37 -6.89 10.67
CA ARG A 165 -8.06 -5.59 11.28
C ARG A 165 -8.54 -4.44 10.40
N ALA A 166 -8.28 -4.48 9.10
CA ALA A 166 -8.76 -3.46 8.19
C ALA A 166 -10.28 -3.34 8.24
N VAL A 167 -11.02 -4.47 8.22
CA VAL A 167 -12.48 -4.44 8.35
C VAL A 167 -12.94 -3.92 9.73
N ALA A 168 -12.20 -4.24 10.80
CA ALA A 168 -12.50 -3.72 12.13
C ALA A 168 -12.31 -2.19 12.21
N LEU A 169 -11.24 -1.68 11.62
CA LEU A 169 -10.96 -0.24 11.53
C LEU A 169 -12.00 0.49 10.67
N GLU A 170 -12.40 -0.08 9.53
CA GLU A 170 -13.51 0.44 8.72
C GLU A 170 -14.81 0.51 9.53
N THR A 171 -15.12 -0.55 10.29
CA THR A 171 -16.34 -0.60 11.13
C THR A 171 -16.28 0.46 12.24
N ARG A 172 -15.13 0.65 12.89
CA ARG A 172 -14.95 1.67 13.91
C ARG A 172 -15.14 3.07 13.32
N ALA A 173 -14.49 3.35 12.18
CA ALA A 173 -14.63 4.63 11.49
C ALA A 173 -16.08 4.91 11.08
N GLU A 174 -16.80 3.91 10.59
CA GLU A 174 -18.22 4.01 10.25
C GLU A 174 -19.08 4.38 11.47
N LEU A 175 -18.89 3.70 12.61
CA LEU A 175 -19.59 3.96 13.86
C LEU A 175 -19.29 5.37 14.40
N GLU A 176 -18.02 5.79 14.42
CA GLU A 176 -17.62 7.11 14.90
C GLU A 176 -18.18 8.24 14.01
N LEU A 177 -18.20 8.05 12.69
CA LEU A 177 -18.82 9.00 11.77
C LEU A 177 -20.33 9.13 11.97
N ALA A 178 -21.02 8.04 12.34
CA ALA A 178 -22.44 8.07 12.68
C ALA A 178 -22.72 8.85 13.97
N THR A 179 -21.79 8.82 14.94
CA THR A 179 -21.89 9.63 16.17
C THR A 179 -21.51 11.10 16.00
N GLY A 180 -21.11 11.52 14.80
CA GLY A 180 -20.78 12.90 14.49
C GLY A 180 -19.34 13.31 14.78
N ARG A 181 -18.43 12.38 15.15
CA ARG A 181 -17.00 12.65 15.43
C ARG A 181 -16.13 12.81 14.18
N HIS A 182 -16.66 13.46 13.15
CA HIS A 182 -16.03 13.52 11.83
C HIS A 182 -14.75 14.36 11.78
N ARG A 183 -14.59 15.39 12.63
CA ARG A 183 -13.37 16.22 12.66
C ARG A 183 -12.18 15.52 13.32
N GLU A 184 -12.42 14.84 14.43
CA GLU A 184 -11.40 14.13 15.21
C GLU A 184 -10.83 12.94 14.42
N LEU A 185 -11.68 12.30 13.61
CA LEU A 185 -11.32 11.10 12.86
C LEU A 185 -10.48 11.36 11.58
N VAL A 186 -10.39 12.60 11.08
CA VAL A 186 -9.65 12.89 9.83
C VAL A 186 -8.18 12.49 9.93
N GLY A 187 -7.51 12.83 11.03
CA GLY A 187 -6.09 12.52 11.21
C GLY A 187 -5.83 11.02 11.16
N GLU A 188 -6.62 10.26 11.92
CA GLU A 188 -6.54 8.80 11.94
C GLU A 188 -6.86 8.19 10.57
N LEU A 189 -7.91 8.67 9.88
CA LEU A 189 -8.26 8.16 8.55
C LEU A 189 -7.18 8.42 7.51
N VAL A 190 -6.42 9.51 7.61
CA VAL A 190 -5.27 9.76 6.73
C VAL A 190 -4.19 8.70 6.95
N GLU A 191 -3.87 8.36 8.20
CA GLU A 191 -2.90 7.32 8.54
C GLU A 191 -3.36 5.94 8.06
N LEU A 192 -4.61 5.58 8.34
CA LEU A 192 -5.20 4.30 7.90
C LEU A 192 -5.22 4.14 6.39
N VAL A 193 -5.45 5.24 5.68
CA VAL A 193 -5.44 5.27 4.23
C VAL A 193 -4.03 5.16 3.65
N ALA A 194 -3.01 5.64 4.36
CA ALA A 194 -1.61 5.42 3.99
C ALA A 194 -1.19 3.96 4.27
N GLU A 195 -1.65 3.37 5.37
CA GLU A 195 -1.41 1.96 5.73
C GLU A 195 -2.12 1.00 4.75
N PHE A 196 -3.34 1.33 4.32
CA PHE A 196 -4.16 0.51 3.43
C PHE A 196 -4.57 1.27 2.16
N PRO A 197 -3.63 1.52 1.23
CA PRO A 197 -3.82 2.48 0.13
C PRO A 197 -4.96 2.14 -0.84
N VAL A 198 -5.25 0.84 -1.02
CA VAL A 198 -6.25 0.31 -1.96
C VAL A 198 -7.62 0.02 -1.32
N ARG A 199 -7.83 0.36 -0.04
CA ARG A 199 -9.11 0.17 0.65
C ARG A 199 -10.08 1.32 0.33
N GLU A 200 -11.01 1.06 -0.59
CA GLU A 200 -12.00 2.06 -0.98
C GLU A 200 -12.90 2.53 0.16
N ARG A 201 -13.22 1.66 1.13
CA ARG A 201 -14.08 2.03 2.28
C ARG A 201 -13.40 3.05 3.20
N LEU A 202 -12.11 2.87 3.51
CA LEU A 202 -11.36 3.87 4.28
C LEU A 202 -11.26 5.19 3.53
N ARG A 203 -11.06 5.16 2.20
CA ARG A 203 -11.13 6.36 1.35
C ARG A 203 -12.50 7.02 1.39
N HIS A 204 -13.58 6.23 1.34
CA HIS A 204 -14.95 6.72 1.46
C HIS A 204 -15.16 7.44 2.80
N HIS A 205 -14.75 6.84 3.92
CA HIS A 205 -14.85 7.44 5.24
C HIS A 205 -14.03 8.72 5.35
N LEU A 206 -12.82 8.77 4.80
CA LEU A 206 -11.98 9.98 4.77
C LEU A 206 -12.67 11.11 3.99
N MET A 207 -13.17 10.82 2.79
CA MET A 207 -13.88 11.80 1.98
C MET A 207 -15.12 12.33 2.71
N LEU A 208 -15.91 11.46 3.34
CA LEU A 208 -17.09 11.85 4.10
C LEU A 208 -16.75 12.70 5.33
N ALA A 209 -15.70 12.33 6.06
CA ALA A 209 -15.20 13.06 7.23
C ALA A 209 -14.75 14.48 6.85
N LEU A 210 -13.94 14.60 5.80
CA LEU A 210 -13.46 15.89 5.26
C LEU A 210 -14.63 16.77 4.81
N TYR A 211 -15.58 16.21 4.06
CA TYR A 211 -16.75 16.95 3.59
C TYR A 211 -17.63 17.46 4.73
N ARG A 212 -17.98 16.60 5.70
CA ARG A 212 -18.74 16.99 6.90
C ARG A 212 -17.99 18.01 7.76
N GLY A 213 -16.66 17.97 7.75
CA GLY A 213 -15.81 18.95 8.43
C GLY A 213 -15.72 20.32 7.74
N GLY A 214 -16.34 20.50 6.57
CA GLY A 214 -16.30 21.73 5.76
C GLY A 214 -15.12 21.78 4.76
N ARG A 215 -14.36 20.70 4.62
CA ARG A 215 -13.16 20.60 3.78
C ARG A 215 -13.46 19.91 2.44
N GLN A 216 -14.47 20.40 1.73
CA GLN A 216 -14.94 19.79 0.46
C GLN A 216 -13.84 19.69 -0.60
N ALA A 217 -13.01 20.72 -0.75
CA ALA A 217 -11.92 20.72 -1.74
C ALA A 217 -10.95 19.55 -1.52
N GLU A 218 -10.63 19.25 -0.26
CA GLU A 218 -9.75 18.14 0.13
C GLU A 218 -10.43 16.79 -0.04
N ALA A 219 -11.72 16.67 0.26
CA ALA A 219 -12.49 15.45 -0.01
C ALA A 219 -12.48 15.10 -1.51
N LEU A 220 -12.66 16.10 -2.38
CA LEU A 220 -12.60 15.91 -3.84
C LEU A 220 -11.16 15.63 -4.33
N ALA A 221 -10.14 16.20 -3.68
CA ALA A 221 -8.74 15.86 -3.98
C ALA A 221 -8.43 14.40 -3.65
N ALA A 222 -8.83 13.92 -2.47
CA ALA A 222 -8.64 12.54 -2.05
C ALA A 222 -9.25 11.53 -3.04
N TYR A 223 -10.40 11.85 -3.65
CA TYR A 223 -10.97 11.04 -4.74
C TYR A 223 -10.10 11.03 -5.99
N ARG A 224 -9.63 12.21 -6.44
CA ARG A 224 -8.80 12.32 -7.65
C ARG A 224 -7.48 11.58 -7.50
N ASP A 225 -6.83 11.71 -6.35
CA ASP A 225 -5.56 11.06 -6.04
C ASP A 225 -5.75 9.54 -6.05
N PHE A 226 -6.80 9.04 -5.40
CA PHE A 226 -7.11 7.61 -5.39
C PHE A 226 -7.50 7.07 -6.77
N ALA A 227 -8.28 7.82 -7.55
CA ALA A 227 -8.61 7.46 -8.93
C ALA A 227 -7.37 7.48 -9.84
N GLY A 228 -6.39 8.34 -9.57
CA GLY A 228 -5.07 8.33 -10.20
C GLY A 228 -4.32 7.04 -9.89
N LEU A 229 -4.13 6.74 -8.61
CA LEU A 229 -3.51 5.51 -8.11
C LEU A 229 -4.11 4.25 -8.77
N LEU A 230 -5.44 4.09 -8.72
CA LEU A 230 -6.12 2.91 -9.28
C LEU A 230 -5.93 2.77 -10.80
N ARG A 231 -5.89 3.89 -11.51
CA ARG A 231 -5.73 3.89 -12.96
C ARG A 231 -4.28 3.59 -13.35
N GLU A 232 -3.32 4.13 -12.62
CA GLU A 232 -1.89 4.00 -12.90
C GLU A 232 -1.35 2.63 -12.50
N GLU A 233 -1.68 2.15 -11.30
CA GLU A 233 -1.15 0.88 -10.77
C GLU A 233 -1.98 -0.34 -11.18
N TYR A 234 -3.31 -0.19 -11.25
CA TYR A 234 -4.22 -1.32 -11.43
C TYR A 234 -5.01 -1.27 -12.75
N GLY A 235 -5.03 -0.14 -13.46
CA GLY A 235 -5.79 0.03 -14.71
C GLY A 235 -7.30 -0.01 -14.52
N ILE A 236 -7.79 0.26 -13.30
CA ILE A 236 -9.21 0.25 -12.94
C ILE A 236 -9.68 1.63 -12.48
N GLN A 237 -10.99 1.79 -12.33
CA GLN A 237 -11.62 3.00 -11.76
C GLN A 237 -12.09 2.71 -10.34
N PRO A 238 -12.32 3.75 -9.50
CA PRO A 238 -12.94 3.58 -8.20
C PRO A 238 -14.30 2.88 -8.29
N GLY A 239 -14.69 2.12 -7.28
CA GLY A 239 -15.99 1.47 -7.21
C GLY A 239 -17.18 2.44 -7.14
N ALA A 240 -18.38 1.91 -7.40
CA ALA A 240 -19.61 2.69 -7.52
C ALA A 240 -19.94 3.51 -6.25
N ALA A 241 -19.67 2.97 -5.06
CA ALA A 241 -19.93 3.67 -3.80
C ALA A 241 -19.08 4.94 -3.66
N LEU A 242 -17.83 4.92 -4.11
CA LEU A 242 -16.95 6.10 -4.06
C LEU A 242 -17.29 7.11 -5.16
N GLN A 243 -17.66 6.61 -6.35
CA GLN A 243 -18.15 7.45 -7.45
C GLN A 243 -19.45 8.18 -7.07
N ASP A 244 -20.39 7.50 -6.42
CA ASP A 244 -21.64 8.09 -5.93
C ASP A 244 -21.36 9.17 -4.88
N LEU A 245 -20.51 8.88 -3.88
CA LEU A 245 -20.11 9.85 -2.87
C LEU A 245 -19.50 11.10 -3.51
N HIS A 246 -18.57 10.93 -4.45
CA HIS A 246 -17.97 12.03 -5.20
C HIS A 246 -19.03 12.85 -5.95
N GLY A 247 -19.96 12.19 -6.65
CA GLY A 247 -21.04 12.86 -7.36
C GLY A 247 -21.99 13.64 -6.44
N ARG A 248 -22.33 13.09 -5.28
CA ARG A 248 -23.16 13.76 -4.26
C ARG A 248 -22.44 14.96 -3.65
N MET A 249 -21.13 14.87 -3.41
CA MET A 249 -20.31 16.01 -2.96
C MET A 249 -20.24 17.13 -4.00
N LEU A 250 -20.12 16.81 -5.28
CA LEU A 250 -20.12 17.83 -6.35
C LEU A 250 -21.44 18.59 -6.43
N ARG A 251 -22.56 17.93 -6.14
CA ARG A 251 -23.90 18.55 -6.10
C ARG A 251 -24.25 19.19 -4.76
N SER A 252 -23.32 19.17 -3.80
CA SER A 252 -23.55 19.65 -2.43
C SER A 252 -24.79 19.04 -1.78
N ASP A 253 -24.96 17.72 -1.93
CA ASP A 253 -26.15 16.99 -1.46
C ASP A 253 -26.35 17.18 0.07
N PRO A 254 -27.49 17.73 0.53
CA PRO A 254 -27.73 17.99 1.94
C PRO A 254 -27.80 16.72 2.80
N THR A 255 -28.09 15.56 2.20
CA THR A 255 -28.13 14.28 2.93
C THR A 255 -26.75 13.82 3.41
N LEU A 256 -25.66 14.37 2.85
CA LEU A 256 -24.30 14.10 3.32
C LEU A 256 -23.95 14.86 4.61
N ALA A 257 -24.63 15.97 4.89
CA ALA A 257 -24.35 16.83 6.04
C ALA A 257 -24.96 16.31 7.35
N SER A 258 -26.00 15.46 7.28
CA SER A 258 -26.60 14.87 8.49
C SER A 258 -25.82 13.63 8.93
N ALA A 259 -25.38 13.61 10.20
CA ALA A 259 -24.79 12.42 10.85
C ALA A 259 -25.86 11.39 11.24
N VAL A 260 -27.12 11.82 11.39
CA VAL A 260 -28.26 10.99 11.78
C VAL A 260 -29.11 10.70 10.53
N PRO A 261 -29.36 9.43 10.18
CA PRO A 261 -30.42 9.10 9.22
C PRO A 261 -31.74 9.65 9.77
N ASP A 262 -32.35 10.61 9.06
CA ASP A 262 -33.68 11.08 9.41
C ASP A 262 -34.62 9.85 9.40
N PRO A 263 -35.30 9.48 10.49
CA PRO A 263 -36.15 8.28 10.54
C PRO A 263 -37.40 8.41 9.66
N ARG A 264 -37.56 9.53 8.94
CA ARG A 264 -38.71 9.76 8.09
C ARG A 264 -38.66 8.87 6.86
N PRO A 265 -39.71 8.04 6.62
CA PRO A 265 -39.88 7.38 5.35
C PRO A 265 -39.86 8.43 4.22
N PRO A 266 -39.31 8.11 3.04
CA PRO A 266 -39.39 9.01 1.90
C PRO A 266 -40.86 9.34 1.65
N ALA A 267 -41.23 10.62 1.76
CA ALA A 267 -42.55 11.07 1.38
C ALA A 267 -42.80 10.65 -0.08
N PRO A 268 -43.99 10.11 -0.42
CA PRO A 268 -44.27 9.71 -1.79
C PRO A 268 -44.05 10.90 -2.72
N ARG A 269 -43.21 10.73 -3.74
CA ARG A 269 -43.15 11.69 -4.85
C ARG A 269 -44.53 11.70 -5.51
N VAL A 270 -45.30 12.75 -5.25
CA VAL A 270 -46.50 13.04 -6.04
C VAL A 270 -46.02 13.35 -7.46
N ALA A 271 -46.41 12.51 -8.42
CA ALA A 271 -46.19 12.76 -9.83
C ALA A 271 -46.97 14.01 -10.26
N PRO A 272 -46.46 14.84 -11.19
CA PRO A 272 -47.20 15.99 -11.69
C PRO A 272 -48.35 15.49 -12.57
N GLY A 273 -49.59 15.59 -12.07
CA GLY A 273 -50.82 15.40 -12.82
C GLY A 273 -51.53 16.73 -13.01
N GLU A 274 -51.56 17.18 -14.26
CA GLU A 274 -52.56 18.01 -14.94
C GLU A 274 -53.33 19.10 -14.17
N VAL A 275 -52.89 20.34 -14.45
CA VAL A 275 -53.62 21.60 -14.68
C VAL A 275 -55.15 21.55 -14.61
N GLY A 276 -55.72 22.34 -13.70
CA GLY A 276 -57.11 22.83 -13.78
C GLY A 276 -57.56 23.56 -12.52
N GLY A 277 -57.41 24.90 -12.47
CA GLY A 277 -58.01 25.71 -11.40
C GLY A 277 -57.45 27.14 -11.27
N GLU A 278 -58.19 28.09 -11.86
CA GLU A 278 -58.24 29.56 -11.71
C GLU A 278 -57.50 30.20 -10.48
N PRO A 279 -56.81 31.35 -10.65
CA PRO A 279 -56.13 32.05 -9.55
C PRO A 279 -57.08 32.94 -8.74
N VAL A 280 -57.16 32.71 -7.42
CA VAL A 280 -57.86 33.57 -6.45
C VAL A 280 -56.87 34.58 -5.85
N PRO A 281 -57.18 35.90 -5.84
CA PRO A 281 -56.27 36.95 -5.37
C PRO A 281 -56.26 37.11 -3.83
N PRO A 282 -55.21 37.71 -3.24
CA PRO A 282 -55.02 37.79 -1.79
C PRO A 282 -55.94 38.82 -1.12
N GLN A 283 -56.64 38.41 -0.08
CA GLN A 283 -57.44 39.29 0.78
C GLN A 283 -56.57 40.07 1.77
N ARG A 284 -56.71 41.40 1.72
CA ARG A 284 -56.31 42.37 2.77
C ARG A 284 -57.21 42.24 3.99
N SER A 285 -56.64 42.44 5.18
CA SER A 285 -57.37 42.89 6.38
C SER A 285 -56.86 44.29 6.78
N PRO A 286 -57.73 45.27 7.08
CA PRO A 286 -57.32 46.62 7.53
C PRO A 286 -57.57 46.90 9.03
N ASP A 287 -56.79 47.89 9.54
CA ASP A 287 -57.04 48.87 10.63
C ASP A 287 -57.28 48.36 12.08
N ARG A 288 -56.73 48.93 13.18
CA ARG A 288 -56.30 50.31 13.53
C ARG A 288 -55.69 50.29 14.99
N PRO A 289 -55.39 51.42 15.70
CA PRO A 289 -54.35 52.47 15.58
C PRO A 289 -53.38 52.55 16.81
N ALA A 290 -52.40 53.47 16.72
CA ALA A 290 -51.53 53.96 17.82
C ALA A 290 -52.25 54.91 18.82
N PRO A 291 -51.64 55.25 19.98
CA PRO A 291 -50.82 56.49 20.13
C PRO A 291 -49.50 56.24 20.93
N ALA A 292 -48.35 56.88 20.64
CA ALA A 292 -47.91 58.28 20.82
C ALA A 292 -47.50 58.70 22.26
N ALA A 293 -46.18 58.85 22.41
CA ALA A 293 -45.40 59.91 23.08
C ALA A 293 -45.31 60.11 24.62
N ALA A 294 -44.05 60.30 25.03
CA ALA A 294 -43.50 61.26 26.00
C ALA A 294 -43.03 60.76 27.40
N ASP A 295 -41.71 60.51 27.46
CA ASP A 295 -40.71 61.26 28.23
C ASP A 295 -40.48 61.14 29.77
N LEU A 296 -39.18 60.91 30.06
CA LEU A 296 -38.30 61.49 31.10
C LEU A 296 -38.25 60.92 32.54
N HIS A 297 -37.17 60.16 32.83
CA HIS A 297 -36.08 60.48 33.81
C HIS A 297 -35.01 59.35 33.78
N ARG A 298 -33.74 59.60 33.38
CA ARG A 298 -32.55 60.06 34.17
C ARG A 298 -32.22 59.09 35.33
N SER A 299 -31.03 58.49 35.52
CA SER A 299 -29.61 58.94 35.52
C SER A 299 -28.70 57.68 35.69
N VAL A 300 -27.60 57.46 34.94
CA VAL A 300 -26.17 57.88 35.10
C VAL A 300 -25.35 57.10 36.18
N PRO A 301 -24.05 56.74 35.92
CA PRO A 301 -23.25 55.66 36.54
C PRO A 301 -22.18 56.19 37.56
N PRO A 302 -21.11 55.46 37.98
CA PRO A 302 -19.86 55.36 37.18
C PRO A 302 -18.93 54.12 37.44
N THR A 303 -17.86 54.04 36.63
CA THR A 303 -16.62 53.24 36.81
C THR A 303 -15.66 53.86 37.86
N PRO A 304 -14.55 53.18 38.25
CA PRO A 304 -13.22 53.58 37.72
C PRO A 304 -12.13 52.48 37.58
N ASP A 305 -11.30 52.67 36.54
CA ASP A 305 -9.82 52.64 36.39
C ASP A 305 -8.84 51.59 37.00
N LEU A 306 -8.15 50.89 36.08
CA LEU A 306 -6.70 50.84 35.77
C LEU A 306 -5.57 50.71 36.84
N HIS A 307 -4.85 49.59 36.78
CA HIS A 307 -3.37 49.46 36.95
C HIS A 307 -2.89 48.24 36.14
N ARG A 308 -2.25 48.37 34.96
CA ARG A 308 -0.82 48.64 34.64
C ARG A 308 0.14 47.46 34.85
N SER A 309 0.80 47.08 33.74
CA SER A 309 2.15 46.47 33.56
C SER A 309 2.13 45.06 32.95
N PHE A 310 2.40 44.90 31.65
CA PHE A 310 3.71 44.91 30.93
C PHE A 310 4.51 43.61 31.11
N LEU A 311 4.69 42.88 29.99
CA LEU A 311 5.97 42.50 29.34
C LEU A 311 5.67 41.33 28.37
N THR A 312 5.49 41.64 27.08
CA THR A 312 6.50 41.54 25.99
C THR A 312 6.64 40.14 25.38
N ALA A 313 6.13 40.06 24.15
CA ALA A 313 6.59 39.35 22.95
C ALA A 313 8.14 39.24 22.83
N PRO A 314 8.78 38.53 21.85
CA PRO A 314 8.39 38.39 20.43
C PRO A 314 8.58 36.97 19.82
N LEU A 315 7.82 36.57 18.79
CA LEU A 315 7.80 36.95 17.36
C LEU A 315 9.00 36.48 16.52
N GLY A 316 8.67 36.00 15.32
CA GLY A 316 9.57 35.78 14.19
C GLY A 316 9.07 34.62 13.31
N ALA A 317 7.96 34.73 12.56
CA ALA A 317 7.83 35.45 11.27
C ALA A 317 8.63 34.74 10.13
N ALA A 318 8.21 34.66 8.87
CA ALA A 318 7.13 35.32 8.14
C ALA A 318 6.95 34.64 6.77
N ALA A 319 5.77 34.86 6.19
CA ALA A 319 5.53 35.23 4.78
C ALA A 319 5.76 34.19 3.66
N GLY A 320 4.90 34.07 2.66
CA GLY A 320 3.71 34.85 2.32
C GLY A 320 3.11 34.48 0.95
N SER A 321 1.87 34.96 0.72
CA SER A 321 1.23 35.47 -0.52
C SER A 321 1.44 34.70 -1.85
N VAL A 322 0.43 34.42 -2.70
CA VAL A 322 -0.38 35.38 -3.48
C VAL A 322 -1.63 34.67 -4.04
N ALA A 323 -2.72 35.43 -4.12
CA ALA A 323 -3.96 35.11 -4.83
C ALA A 323 -4.00 35.70 -6.25
N THR A 324 -4.56 34.95 -7.21
CA THR A 324 -5.28 35.36 -8.44
C THR A 324 -5.96 34.07 -8.97
N GLY A 325 -7.09 34.00 -9.66
CA GLY A 325 -8.02 34.95 -10.29
C GLY A 325 -8.98 34.08 -11.13
N ALA A 326 -10.23 34.51 -11.27
CA ALA A 326 -11.32 33.81 -11.94
C ALA A 326 -11.10 33.51 -13.43
N ALA A 327 -11.68 32.42 -13.95
CA ALA A 327 -12.23 32.37 -15.32
C ALA A 327 -13.13 31.14 -15.52
N ASP A 328 -14.41 31.47 -15.65
CA ASP A 328 -15.51 30.80 -16.32
C ASP A 328 -15.12 30.06 -17.62
N ARG A 329 -15.59 28.82 -17.80
CA ARG A 329 -15.84 28.21 -19.12
C ARG A 329 -16.90 27.12 -19.03
N ALA A 330 -18.07 27.47 -19.52
CA ALA A 330 -19.21 26.62 -19.78
C ALA A 330 -18.95 25.55 -20.86
N ALA A 331 -19.68 24.44 -20.70
CA ALA A 331 -20.32 23.58 -21.70
C ALA A 331 -19.48 22.91 -22.81
N VAL A 332 -19.37 21.58 -22.74
CA VAL A 332 -19.83 20.68 -23.83
C VAL A 332 -20.39 19.39 -23.20
N ALA A 333 -21.69 19.16 -23.36
CA ALA A 333 -22.34 17.89 -23.11
C ALA A 333 -22.70 17.23 -24.45
N SER A 334 -22.31 15.95 -24.62
CA SER A 334 -22.98 14.86 -25.38
C SER A 334 -21.97 13.88 -26.02
N PRO A 335 -22.34 12.63 -26.36
CA PRO A 335 -23.51 11.83 -25.99
C PRO A 335 -23.14 10.43 -25.40
N ALA A 336 -24.15 9.71 -24.93
CA ALA A 336 -24.08 8.34 -24.44
C ALA A 336 -23.89 7.28 -25.56
N GLU A 337 -23.29 6.13 -25.19
CA GLU A 337 -23.46 4.73 -25.67
C GLU A 337 -22.14 3.97 -26.00
N PRO A 338 -22.08 2.62 -25.99
CA PRO A 338 -22.98 1.60 -25.44
C PRO A 338 -22.30 0.66 -24.41
N ARG A 339 -23.10 -0.14 -23.69
CA ARG A 339 -22.66 -1.25 -22.81
C ARG A 339 -21.65 -2.17 -23.52
N ARG A 340 -20.50 -2.44 -22.90
CA ARG A 340 -19.61 -3.56 -23.26
C ARG A 340 -19.37 -4.44 -22.05
N GLY A 341 -19.63 -5.73 -22.25
CA GLY A 341 -19.74 -6.77 -21.24
C GLY A 341 -18.47 -7.10 -20.49
N ASP A 342 -18.61 -8.11 -19.63
CA ASP A 342 -17.67 -8.54 -18.60
C ASP A 342 -16.19 -8.54 -19.04
N PRO A 343 -15.26 -8.09 -18.18
CA PRO A 343 -13.85 -8.13 -18.50
C PRO A 343 -13.39 -9.59 -18.67
N PRO A 344 -12.67 -9.91 -19.75
CA PRO A 344 -12.21 -11.28 -19.96
C PRO A 344 -11.20 -11.67 -18.87
N LYS A 345 -11.37 -12.89 -18.35
CA LYS A 345 -10.49 -13.53 -17.36
C LYS A 345 -9.01 -13.40 -17.75
N ARG A 346 -8.11 -13.28 -16.77
CA ARG A 346 -6.66 -12.99 -16.90
C ARG A 346 -5.89 -13.86 -17.91
N TRP A 347 -6.22 -15.15 -18.02
CA TRP A 347 -5.67 -16.07 -19.04
C TRP A 347 -5.95 -15.65 -20.50
N VAL A 348 -7.05 -14.95 -20.79
CA VAL A 348 -7.45 -14.54 -22.15
C VAL A 348 -6.50 -13.48 -22.71
N SER A 349 -5.95 -12.59 -21.87
CA SER A 349 -4.99 -11.58 -22.32
C SER A 349 -3.62 -12.16 -22.65
N HIS A 350 -3.18 -13.19 -21.91
CA HIS A 350 -1.92 -13.88 -22.18
C HIS A 350 -2.04 -14.77 -23.42
N LEU A 351 -3.13 -15.52 -23.53
CA LEU A 351 -3.44 -16.32 -24.72
C LEU A 351 -3.56 -15.43 -25.97
N GLY A 352 -4.16 -14.24 -25.85
CA GLY A 352 -4.29 -13.29 -26.97
C GLY A 352 -2.95 -12.74 -27.47
N THR A 353 -1.98 -12.47 -26.59
CA THR A 353 -0.63 -12.06 -27.04
C THR A 353 0.14 -13.22 -27.66
N VAL A 354 0.07 -14.41 -27.07
CA VAL A 354 0.74 -15.60 -27.60
C VAL A 354 0.17 -15.95 -28.98
N LEU A 355 -1.16 -15.93 -29.13
CA LEU A 355 -1.81 -16.19 -30.40
C LEU A 355 -1.44 -15.13 -31.44
N ALA A 356 -1.46 -13.83 -31.09
CA ALA A 356 -1.08 -12.76 -32.00
C ALA A 356 0.39 -12.85 -32.45
N ALA A 357 1.32 -13.15 -31.52
CA ALA A 357 2.72 -13.35 -31.85
C ALA A 357 2.93 -14.61 -32.71
N ALA A 358 2.24 -15.71 -32.38
CA ALA A 358 2.26 -16.93 -33.19
C ALA A 358 1.67 -16.71 -34.59
N THR A 359 0.60 -15.92 -34.74
CA THR A 359 0.03 -15.56 -36.04
C THR A 359 1.06 -14.84 -36.91
N VAL A 360 1.77 -13.84 -36.37
CA VAL A 360 2.80 -13.12 -37.13
C VAL A 360 4.00 -14.02 -37.47
N LEU A 361 4.40 -14.88 -36.53
CA LEU A 361 5.53 -15.78 -36.71
C LEU A 361 5.22 -16.85 -37.78
N LEU A 362 4.07 -17.51 -37.70
CA LEU A 362 3.64 -18.58 -38.61
C LEU A 362 3.25 -18.04 -39.99
N SER A 363 2.82 -16.77 -40.09
CA SER A 363 2.54 -16.12 -41.37
C SER A 363 3.78 -15.52 -42.05
N PHE A 364 5.00 -15.77 -41.52
CA PHE A 364 6.23 -15.13 -41.99
C PHE A 364 6.14 -13.60 -42.09
N GLY A 365 5.42 -12.94 -41.16
CA GLY A 365 5.28 -11.48 -41.12
C GLY A 365 4.19 -10.89 -42.02
N THR A 366 3.62 -11.66 -42.96
CA THR A 366 2.61 -11.17 -43.92
C THR A 366 1.30 -10.70 -43.27
N LEU A 367 0.98 -11.19 -42.07
CA LEU A 367 -0.21 -10.78 -41.29
C LEU A 367 0.11 -9.78 -40.17
N ALA A 368 1.33 -9.26 -40.08
CA ALA A 368 1.73 -8.30 -39.03
C ALA A 368 0.86 -7.03 -39.05
N TRP A 369 0.53 -6.53 -40.25
CA TRP A 369 -0.31 -5.34 -40.43
C TRP A 369 -1.71 -5.52 -39.84
N MET A 370 -2.31 -6.70 -39.98
CA MET A 370 -3.65 -7.00 -39.49
C MET A 370 -3.70 -7.05 -37.96
N VAL A 371 -2.67 -7.64 -37.34
CA VAL A 371 -2.52 -7.66 -35.88
C VAL A 371 -2.31 -6.24 -35.34
N LEU A 372 -1.45 -5.45 -35.98
CA LEU A 372 -1.20 -4.05 -35.60
C LEU A 372 -2.44 -3.18 -35.77
N LEU A 373 -3.21 -3.36 -36.84
CA LEU A 373 -4.46 -2.66 -37.09
C LEU A 373 -5.51 -2.99 -36.01
N PHE A 374 -5.62 -4.26 -35.61
CA PHE A 374 -6.48 -4.67 -34.49
C PHE A 374 -6.08 -3.97 -33.18
N TYR A 375 -4.79 -3.92 -32.86
CA TYR A 375 -4.29 -3.18 -31.69
C TYR A 375 -4.51 -1.67 -31.82
N ALA A 376 -4.38 -1.10 -33.03
CA ALA A 376 -4.62 0.32 -33.30
C ALA A 376 -6.08 0.70 -33.01
N ILE A 377 -7.03 -0.10 -33.47
CA ILE A 377 -8.47 0.06 -33.23
C ILE A 377 -8.79 -0.09 -31.74
N ARG A 378 -8.21 -1.10 -31.08
CA ARG A 378 -8.48 -1.37 -29.65
C ARG A 378 -7.89 -0.30 -28.73
N ARG A 379 -6.67 0.17 -28.99
CA ARG A 379 -5.94 1.12 -28.12
C ARG A 379 -6.15 2.58 -28.52
N ARG A 380 -6.79 2.85 -29.66
CA ARG A 380 -7.02 4.19 -30.23
C ARG A 380 -5.74 5.05 -30.29
N ARG A 381 -4.61 4.46 -30.67
CA ARG A 381 -3.32 5.17 -30.80
C ARG A 381 -2.98 5.40 -32.27
N ALA A 382 -2.80 6.66 -32.67
CA ALA A 382 -2.55 7.06 -34.06
C ALA A 382 -1.29 6.42 -34.66
N TRP A 383 -0.22 6.30 -33.89
CA TRP A 383 1.04 5.74 -34.37
C TRP A 383 0.94 4.24 -34.76
N LEU A 384 0.01 3.49 -34.13
CA LEU A 384 -0.23 2.09 -34.50
C LEU A 384 -0.91 1.95 -35.86
N PHE A 385 -1.73 2.93 -36.25
CA PHE A 385 -2.28 2.97 -37.61
C PHE A 385 -1.18 3.23 -38.64
N VAL A 386 -0.23 4.12 -38.34
CA VAL A 386 0.94 4.37 -39.18
C VAL A 386 1.80 3.12 -39.32
N ALA A 387 2.08 2.43 -38.20
CA ALA A 387 2.82 1.17 -38.22
C ALA A 387 2.09 0.10 -39.05
N ALA A 388 0.79 -0.11 -38.83
CA ALA A 388 -0.01 -1.06 -39.60
C ALA A 388 0.02 -0.77 -41.11
N ALA A 389 -0.11 0.50 -41.52
CA ALA A 389 -0.01 0.91 -42.91
C ALA A 389 1.36 0.61 -43.53
N ALA A 390 2.45 0.82 -42.79
CA ALA A 390 3.81 0.51 -43.24
C ALA A 390 4.01 -1.01 -43.48
N TYR A 391 3.55 -1.85 -42.55
CA TYR A 391 3.61 -3.31 -42.74
C TYR A 391 2.70 -3.79 -43.89
N PHE A 392 1.57 -3.12 -44.12
CA PHE A 392 0.69 -3.44 -45.24
C PHE A 392 1.34 -3.08 -46.59
N ALA A 393 2.00 -1.93 -46.68
CA ALA A 393 2.76 -1.55 -47.87
C ALA A 393 3.90 -2.53 -48.17
N ALA A 394 4.62 -2.99 -47.14
CA ALA A 394 5.65 -4.02 -47.29
C ALA A 394 5.08 -5.36 -47.79
N PHE A 395 3.90 -5.75 -47.28
CA PHE A 395 3.19 -6.94 -47.76
C PHE A 395 2.76 -6.80 -49.23
N LEU A 396 2.21 -5.64 -49.63
CA LEU A 396 1.82 -5.40 -51.03
C LEU A 396 3.03 -5.43 -51.97
N LEU A 397 4.15 -4.83 -51.56
CA LEU A 397 5.39 -4.87 -52.34
C LEU A 397 5.88 -6.32 -52.54
N PHE A 398 5.79 -7.14 -51.50
CA PHE A 398 6.10 -8.56 -51.60
C PHE A 398 5.13 -9.32 -52.52
N ALA A 399 3.82 -9.11 -52.36
CA ALA A 399 2.80 -9.80 -53.15
C ALA A 399 2.92 -9.48 -54.65
N VAL A 400 3.16 -8.21 -54.99
CA VAL A 400 3.38 -7.76 -56.37
C VAL A 400 4.70 -8.29 -56.93
N GLY A 401 5.77 -8.33 -56.12
CA GLY A 401 7.05 -8.92 -56.52
C GLY A 401 6.93 -10.41 -56.86
N MET A 402 6.21 -11.17 -56.03
CA MET A 402 5.97 -12.60 -56.28
C MET A 402 5.15 -12.83 -57.56
N ASP A 403 4.08 -12.08 -57.78
CA ASP A 403 3.23 -12.19 -58.98
C ASP A 403 4.01 -11.86 -60.27
N LEU A 404 4.87 -10.84 -60.23
CA LEU A 404 5.75 -10.50 -61.36
C LEU A 404 6.86 -11.54 -61.58
N SER A 405 7.35 -12.18 -60.52
CA SER A 405 8.35 -13.25 -60.61
C SER A 405 7.78 -14.52 -61.25
N GLU A 406 6.50 -14.83 -61.03
CA GLU A 406 5.82 -16.00 -61.60
C GLU A 406 5.60 -15.87 -63.13
N ILE A 407 5.57 -14.64 -63.64
CA ILE A 407 5.44 -14.33 -65.07
C ILE A 407 6.81 -14.33 -65.78
N SER A 408 7.91 -14.34 -65.03
CA SER A 408 9.28 -14.20 -65.55
C SER A 408 9.94 -15.57 -65.82
N ASP A 409 10.88 -15.59 -66.77
CA ASP A 409 11.61 -16.79 -67.17
C ASP A 409 12.37 -17.42 -65.97
N PRO A 410 12.15 -18.71 -65.63
CA PRO A 410 12.74 -19.35 -64.45
C PRO A 410 14.28 -19.41 -64.46
N ASP A 411 14.91 -19.26 -65.63
CA ASP A 411 16.38 -19.24 -65.76
C ASP A 411 16.98 -17.81 -65.68
N ALA A 412 16.15 -16.77 -65.56
CA ALA A 412 16.62 -15.39 -65.43
C ALA A 412 17.06 -15.08 -63.98
N PRO A 413 18.16 -14.31 -63.79
CA PRO A 413 18.56 -13.88 -62.46
C PRO A 413 17.47 -12.98 -61.84
N PRO A 414 17.26 -13.06 -60.51
CA PRO A 414 16.20 -12.31 -59.83
C PRO A 414 16.37 -10.81 -60.08
N SER A 415 15.28 -10.14 -60.37
CA SER A 415 15.28 -8.69 -60.58
C SER A 415 15.61 -7.95 -59.29
N THR A 416 16.00 -6.68 -59.40
CA THR A 416 16.20 -5.80 -58.24
C THR A 416 14.92 -5.69 -57.39
N LEU A 417 13.74 -5.76 -58.01
CA LEU A 417 12.46 -5.76 -57.31
C LEU A 417 12.24 -7.06 -56.50
N ASP A 418 12.63 -8.22 -57.04
CA ASP A 418 12.51 -9.51 -56.33
C ASP A 418 13.41 -9.55 -55.10
N SER A 419 14.65 -9.05 -55.25
CA SER A 419 15.61 -8.95 -54.16
C SER A 419 15.11 -8.02 -53.04
N LEU A 420 14.51 -6.88 -53.41
CA LEU A 420 13.92 -5.94 -52.44
C LEU A 420 12.67 -6.50 -51.76
N ALA A 421 11.84 -7.25 -52.49
CA ALA A 421 10.66 -7.93 -51.94
C ALA A 421 11.04 -8.96 -50.87
N ILE A 422 12.07 -9.78 -51.12
CA ILE A 422 12.56 -10.79 -50.17
C ILE A 422 13.17 -10.14 -48.92
N ILE A 423 14.00 -9.09 -49.09
CA ILE A 423 14.58 -8.35 -47.96
C ILE A 423 13.48 -7.67 -47.14
N GLY A 424 12.49 -7.06 -47.81
CA GLY A 424 11.33 -6.44 -47.17
C GLY A 424 10.52 -7.44 -46.34
N LEU A 425 10.34 -8.67 -46.83
CA LEU A 425 9.68 -9.75 -46.11
C LEU A 425 10.45 -10.14 -44.83
N GLY A 426 11.77 -10.31 -44.93
CA GLY A 426 12.62 -10.60 -43.77
C GLY A 426 12.56 -9.52 -42.70
N ALA A 427 12.61 -8.24 -43.12
CA ALA A 427 12.49 -7.10 -42.23
C ALA A 427 11.08 -7.02 -41.58
N ALA A 428 10.03 -7.32 -42.35
CA ALA A 428 8.67 -7.36 -41.84
C ALA A 428 8.45 -8.51 -40.84
N TRP A 429 9.10 -9.66 -41.04
CA TRP A 429 9.00 -10.83 -40.17
C TRP A 429 9.66 -10.60 -38.81
N VAL A 430 10.93 -10.16 -38.80
CA VAL A 430 11.67 -9.84 -37.57
C VAL A 430 11.07 -8.62 -36.88
N GLY A 431 10.82 -7.56 -37.65
CA GLY A 431 10.27 -6.31 -37.16
C GLY A 431 8.86 -6.51 -36.60
N GLY A 432 7.96 -7.17 -37.34
CA GLY A 432 6.57 -7.37 -36.95
C GLY A 432 6.42 -8.21 -35.69
N THR A 433 7.23 -9.27 -35.56
CA THR A 433 7.25 -10.11 -34.36
C THR A 433 7.74 -9.32 -33.15
N GLY A 434 8.85 -8.59 -33.29
CA GLY A 434 9.36 -7.70 -32.25
C GLY A 434 8.35 -6.62 -31.85
N HIS A 435 7.66 -6.03 -32.82
CA HIS A 435 6.65 -4.99 -32.60
C HIS A 435 5.46 -5.51 -31.78
N VAL A 436 4.95 -6.71 -32.10
CA VAL A 436 3.84 -7.34 -31.36
C VAL A 436 4.24 -7.73 -29.94
N VAL A 437 5.49 -8.20 -29.75
CA VAL A 437 6.03 -8.52 -28.43
C VAL A 437 6.19 -7.26 -27.57
N LEU A 438 6.73 -6.18 -28.14
CA LEU A 438 6.90 -4.89 -27.47
C LEU A 438 5.57 -4.19 -27.15
N LEU A 439 4.52 -4.48 -27.91
CA LEU A 439 3.17 -3.98 -27.59
C LEU A 439 2.61 -4.57 -26.29
N ASN A 440 3.17 -5.69 -25.81
CA ASN A 440 2.88 -6.20 -24.48
C ASN A 440 3.87 -5.61 -23.47
N ARG A 441 3.41 -4.58 -22.75
CA ARG A 441 4.19 -3.82 -21.76
C ARG A 441 4.89 -4.73 -20.74
N ARG A 442 4.26 -5.85 -20.34
CA ARG A 442 4.84 -6.81 -19.39
C ARG A 442 5.99 -7.64 -19.95
N VAL A 443 5.95 -7.95 -21.24
CA VAL A 443 7.03 -8.69 -21.92
C VAL A 443 8.19 -7.75 -22.24
N ALA A 444 7.89 -6.51 -22.65
CA ALA A 444 8.90 -5.45 -22.76
C ALA A 444 9.60 -5.19 -21.42
N GLU A 445 8.84 -5.14 -20.31
CA GLU A 445 9.38 -5.01 -18.96
C GLU A 445 10.17 -6.25 -18.51
N ALA A 446 9.82 -7.46 -18.95
CA ALA A 446 10.57 -8.68 -18.65
C ALA A 446 11.89 -8.77 -19.43
N LEU A 447 11.89 -8.36 -20.71
CA LEU A 447 13.09 -8.31 -21.55
C LEU A 447 14.06 -7.22 -21.10
N HIS A 448 13.57 -6.09 -20.61
CA HIS A 448 14.42 -5.04 -20.02
C HIS A 448 14.92 -5.38 -18.61
N ARG A 449 14.17 -6.17 -17.81
CA ARG A 449 14.63 -6.66 -16.50
C ARG A 449 15.73 -7.72 -16.58
N GLY A 450 15.87 -8.43 -17.70
CA GLY A 450 16.80 -9.55 -17.85
C GLY A 450 18.28 -9.18 -18.00
N ALA A 451 18.63 -7.91 -18.26
CA ALA A 451 19.99 -7.54 -18.65
C ALA A 451 20.84 -6.88 -17.53
N ASP A 452 20.25 -6.34 -16.46
CA ASP A 452 21.00 -5.51 -15.48
C ASP A 452 20.61 -5.71 -13.98
N GLN A 453 19.60 -6.52 -13.65
CA GLN A 453 18.94 -6.48 -12.33
C GLN A 453 19.36 -7.52 -11.26
N PRO A 454 19.76 -8.78 -11.55
CA PRO A 454 19.92 -9.76 -10.47
C PRO A 454 21.02 -9.38 -9.47
N GLU A 455 22.08 -8.73 -9.95
CA GLU A 455 23.20 -8.32 -9.09
C GLU A 455 22.92 -7.04 -8.28
N THR A 456 22.04 -6.15 -8.77
CA THR A 456 21.70 -4.89 -8.09
C THR A 456 20.67 -5.08 -6.98
N ASP A 457 19.67 -5.95 -7.19
CA ASP A 457 18.67 -6.30 -6.17
C ASP A 457 19.31 -7.12 -5.03
N GLU A 458 20.19 -8.09 -5.35
CA GLU A 458 20.92 -8.84 -4.32
C GLU A 458 21.84 -7.94 -3.48
N ARG A 459 22.60 -7.03 -4.12
CA ARG A 459 23.46 -6.08 -3.40
C ARG A 459 22.62 -5.16 -2.51
N ARG A 460 21.44 -4.72 -2.97
CA ARG A 460 20.53 -3.90 -2.16
C ARG A 460 20.03 -4.65 -0.92
N ILE A 461 19.63 -5.91 -1.08
CA ILE A 461 19.22 -6.78 0.04
C ILE A 461 20.37 -6.98 1.02
N ARG A 462 21.60 -7.26 0.53
CA ARG A 462 22.79 -7.41 1.39
C ARG A 462 23.09 -6.13 2.17
N ARG A 463 22.96 -4.94 1.56
CA ARG A 463 23.13 -3.65 2.26
C ARG A 463 22.10 -3.46 3.37
N GLU A 464 20.83 -3.76 3.12
CA GLU A 464 19.76 -3.64 4.12
C GLU A 464 19.97 -4.64 5.28
N GLN A 465 20.32 -5.89 4.99
CA GLN A 465 20.68 -6.90 5.99
C GLN A 465 21.90 -6.48 6.82
N THR A 466 22.89 -5.86 6.18
CA THR A 466 24.10 -5.39 6.86
C THR A 466 23.82 -4.21 7.78
N ARG A 467 22.96 -3.27 7.37
CA ARG A 467 22.49 -2.18 8.24
C ARG A 467 21.73 -2.71 9.44
N TYR A 468 20.86 -3.70 9.23
CA TYR A 468 20.15 -4.38 10.33
C TYR A 468 21.12 -5.08 11.29
N LEU A 469 22.16 -5.75 10.77
CA LEU A 469 23.20 -6.39 11.57
C LEU A 469 23.97 -5.39 12.43
N LEU A 470 24.35 -4.24 11.86
CA LEU A 470 25.05 -3.18 12.61
C LEU A 470 24.18 -2.57 13.71
N ASP A 471 22.88 -2.43 13.48
CA ASP A 471 21.92 -1.91 14.46
C ASP A 471 21.76 -2.86 15.66
N HIS A 472 21.72 -4.18 15.42
CA HIS A 472 21.49 -5.18 16.47
C HIS A 472 22.78 -5.75 17.07
N TYR A 473 23.90 -5.67 16.36
CA TYR A 473 25.21 -6.14 16.80
C TYR A 473 26.33 -5.15 16.35
N PRO A 474 26.46 -3.99 17.02
CA PRO A 474 27.47 -2.99 16.69
C PRO A 474 28.93 -3.52 16.62
N PRO A 475 29.36 -4.52 17.42
CA PRO A 475 30.70 -5.10 17.28
C PRO A 475 30.99 -5.73 15.91
N ALA A 476 29.96 -6.13 15.15
CA ALA A 476 30.07 -6.69 13.80
C ALA A 476 30.89 -5.79 12.86
N ARG A 477 30.83 -4.47 13.07
CA ARG A 477 31.59 -3.47 12.29
C ARG A 477 33.05 -3.87 12.15
N HIS A 478 33.69 -4.28 13.23
CA HIS A 478 35.13 -4.56 13.28
C HIS A 478 35.45 -6.00 12.91
N GLU A 479 34.65 -6.95 13.41
CA GLU A 479 34.81 -8.38 13.14
C GLU A 479 34.65 -8.70 11.65
N LEU A 480 33.68 -8.04 11.00
CA LEU A 480 33.32 -8.27 9.60
C LEU A 480 33.81 -7.15 8.66
N ARG A 481 34.43 -6.10 9.20
CA ARG A 481 35.00 -4.95 8.47
C ARG A 481 33.97 -4.26 7.55
N ILE A 482 32.74 -4.13 8.05
CA ILE A 482 31.62 -3.56 7.30
C ILE A 482 31.91 -2.10 6.93
N GLY A 483 31.66 -1.74 5.67
CA GLY A 483 31.87 -0.37 5.19
C GLY A 483 33.34 -0.03 4.89
N ARG A 484 34.25 -1.01 4.96
CA ARG A 484 35.70 -0.82 4.70
C ARG A 484 36.13 -1.56 3.43
N PRO A 485 35.81 -1.04 2.23
CA PRO A 485 36.27 -1.64 0.96
C PRO A 485 37.80 -1.65 0.81
N ASP A 486 38.51 -0.82 1.55
CA ASP A 486 39.97 -0.75 1.62
C ASP A 486 40.62 -1.96 2.31
N LEU A 487 39.87 -2.72 3.12
CA LEU A 487 40.38 -3.87 3.86
C LEU A 487 39.92 -5.18 3.23
N PRO A 488 40.70 -6.28 3.35
CA PRO A 488 40.24 -7.61 2.96
C PRO A 488 38.95 -7.98 3.69
N ARG A 489 37.91 -8.30 2.92
CA ARG A 489 36.55 -8.57 3.42
C ARG A 489 36.37 -10.04 3.76
N THR A 490 35.82 -10.32 4.94
CA THR A 490 35.36 -11.66 5.36
C THR A 490 33.86 -11.84 5.17
N PHE A 491 33.14 -10.75 4.92
CA PHE A 491 31.69 -10.68 4.77
C PHE A 491 31.33 -9.74 3.61
N ASP A 492 30.29 -10.06 2.86
CA ASP A 492 29.79 -9.20 1.81
C ASP A 492 28.69 -8.25 2.32
N ASP A 493 29.08 -6.99 2.54
CA ASP A 493 28.21 -5.91 2.97
C ASP A 493 27.34 -5.32 1.84
N GLY A 494 27.38 -5.91 0.63
CA GLY A 494 26.69 -5.37 -0.55
C GLY A 494 27.36 -4.12 -1.12
N GLY A 495 28.59 -3.82 -0.69
CA GLY A 495 29.37 -2.66 -1.14
C GLY A 495 29.07 -1.38 -0.36
N LEU A 496 28.74 -1.49 0.94
CA LEU A 496 28.63 -0.32 1.80
C LEU A 496 29.99 0.37 1.99
N VAL A 497 29.95 1.67 2.27
CA VAL A 497 31.13 2.51 2.52
C VAL A 497 30.89 3.38 3.75
N ASP A 498 31.72 3.20 4.78
CA ASP A 498 31.72 4.03 5.99
C ASP A 498 32.54 5.30 5.74
N ILE A 499 31.85 6.40 5.41
CA ILE A 499 32.48 7.66 5.02
C ILE A 499 33.40 8.24 6.12
N ASN A 500 33.17 7.88 7.38
CA ASN A 500 33.97 8.36 8.51
C ASN A 500 35.25 7.55 8.71
N ALA A 501 35.29 6.30 8.24
CA ALA A 501 36.40 5.38 8.53
C ALA A 501 37.27 5.03 7.32
N VAL A 502 36.81 5.29 6.09
CA VAL A 502 37.57 4.97 4.87
C VAL A 502 38.63 6.00 4.52
N ASP A 503 39.69 5.53 3.88
CA ASP A 503 40.80 6.36 3.39
C ASP A 503 40.39 7.25 2.22
N ASP A 504 41.18 8.31 2.00
CA ASP A 504 40.92 9.32 0.97
C ASP A 504 40.88 8.72 -0.46
N ALA A 505 41.59 7.61 -0.68
CA ALA A 505 41.56 6.87 -1.96
C ALA A 505 40.22 6.17 -2.23
N VAL A 506 39.51 5.72 -1.20
CA VAL A 506 38.17 5.11 -1.34
C VAL A 506 37.12 6.18 -1.55
N LEU A 507 37.25 7.32 -0.86
CA LEU A 507 36.41 8.50 -1.11
C LEU A 507 36.58 8.99 -2.56
N ALA A 508 37.78 8.86 -3.12
CA ALA A 508 38.08 9.16 -4.52
C ALA A 508 37.25 8.31 -5.51
N ALA A 509 36.90 7.09 -5.13
CA ALA A 509 36.19 6.11 -5.97
C ALA A 509 34.66 6.14 -5.81
N LEU A 510 34.10 7.01 -4.96
CA LEU A 510 32.66 7.08 -4.74
C LEU A 510 31.92 7.50 -6.03
N PRO A 511 30.84 6.77 -6.39
CA PRO A 511 30.12 7.01 -7.63
C PRO A 511 29.34 8.34 -7.59
N GLY A 512 29.37 9.08 -8.70
CA GLY A 512 28.53 10.27 -8.88
C GLY A 512 28.99 11.53 -8.16
N LEU A 513 30.22 11.56 -7.62
CA LEU A 513 30.87 12.75 -7.08
C LEU A 513 31.90 13.32 -8.07
N THR A 514 32.03 14.65 -8.13
CA THR A 514 33.11 15.33 -8.85
C THR A 514 34.39 15.39 -8.02
N ASP A 515 35.55 15.57 -8.65
CA ASP A 515 36.84 15.69 -7.93
C ASP A 515 36.89 16.87 -6.96
N GLU A 516 36.10 17.92 -7.21
CA GLU A 516 35.95 19.06 -6.31
C GLU A 516 35.13 18.67 -5.07
N GLN A 517 33.99 18.01 -5.26
CA GLN A 517 33.14 17.53 -4.17
C GLN A 517 33.87 16.54 -3.27
N ARG A 518 34.68 15.64 -3.84
CA ARG A 518 35.50 14.70 -3.08
C ARG A 518 36.54 15.41 -2.21
N ARG A 519 37.21 16.44 -2.75
CA ARG A 519 38.15 17.26 -1.99
C ARG A 519 37.47 18.03 -0.87
N LEU A 520 36.27 18.56 -1.09
CA LEU A 520 35.48 19.25 -0.08
C LEU A 520 35.10 18.32 1.08
N ILE A 521 34.66 17.09 0.79
CA ILE A 521 34.32 16.09 1.82
C ILE A 521 35.54 15.74 2.68
N VAL A 522 36.70 15.52 2.06
CA VAL A 522 37.94 15.21 2.80
C VAL A 522 38.36 16.39 3.69
N ALA A 523 38.31 17.62 3.16
CA ALA A 523 38.68 18.82 3.89
C ALA A 523 37.71 19.09 5.07
N ASP A 524 36.41 19.00 4.83
CA ASP A 524 35.38 19.23 5.85
C ASP A 524 35.43 18.17 6.95
N ARG A 525 35.59 16.89 6.61
CA ARG A 525 35.78 15.79 7.59
C ARG A 525 36.96 16.05 8.52
N ARG A 526 38.10 16.54 7.99
CA ARG A 526 39.29 16.86 8.79
C ARG A 526 39.08 18.09 9.69
N GLN A 527 38.26 19.04 9.26
CA GLN A 527 38.06 20.30 9.98
C GLN A 527 36.92 20.25 11.01
N ARG A 528 35.83 19.54 10.69
CA ARG A 528 34.56 19.55 11.46
C ARG A 528 34.17 18.19 12.03
N GLY A 529 35.02 17.18 11.88
CA GLY A 529 34.81 15.84 12.44
C GLY A 529 33.87 14.96 11.61
N PRO A 530 33.39 13.83 12.18
CA PRO A 530 32.60 12.83 11.47
C PRO A 530 31.21 13.35 11.09
N TYR A 531 30.61 12.69 10.09
CA TYR A 531 29.23 12.91 9.67
C TYR A 531 28.28 11.94 10.39
N GLY A 532 27.12 12.44 10.83
CA GLY A 532 26.04 11.63 11.39
C GLY A 532 25.01 11.18 10.35
N SER A 533 24.89 11.87 9.21
CA SER A 533 23.93 11.49 8.16
C SER A 533 24.31 12.00 6.77
N VAL A 534 23.60 11.50 5.75
CA VAL A 534 23.75 11.94 4.34
C VAL A 534 23.29 13.39 4.17
N GLU A 535 22.26 13.81 4.91
CA GLU A 535 21.74 15.18 4.89
C GLU A 535 22.76 16.16 5.46
N GLU A 536 23.43 15.78 6.55
CA GLU A 536 24.50 16.56 7.13
C GLU A 536 25.71 16.67 6.19
N LEU A 537 26.12 15.55 5.58
CA LEU A 537 27.15 15.55 4.53
C LEU A 537 26.77 16.47 3.37
N GLY A 538 25.52 16.39 2.91
CA GLY A 538 25.00 17.21 1.83
C GLY A 538 24.99 18.69 2.17
N GLY A 539 24.57 19.04 3.39
CA GLY A 539 24.54 20.41 3.88
C GLY A 539 25.93 21.01 4.10
N ARG A 540 26.87 20.25 4.67
CA ARG A 540 28.24 20.71 4.94
C ARG A 540 29.07 20.87 3.66
N CYS A 541 28.88 19.96 2.68
CA CYS A 541 29.68 19.93 1.45
C CYS A 541 28.94 20.48 0.22
N GLY A 542 27.72 21.00 0.36
CA GLY A 542 26.95 21.59 -0.73
C GLY A 542 26.56 20.58 -1.84
N LEU A 543 26.27 19.33 -1.48
CA LEU A 543 25.95 18.29 -2.47
C LEU A 543 24.50 18.43 -2.98
N PRO A 544 24.24 18.34 -4.30
CA PRO A 544 22.89 18.34 -4.83
C PRO A 544 22.05 17.15 -4.33
N ALA A 545 20.73 17.35 -4.18
CA ALA A 545 19.80 16.32 -3.71
C ALA A 545 19.84 15.01 -4.54
N ALA A 546 20.10 15.12 -5.85
CA ALA A 546 20.27 13.97 -6.73
C ALA A 546 21.52 13.13 -6.42
N VAL A 547 22.59 13.77 -5.93
CA VAL A 547 23.83 13.11 -5.53
C VAL A 547 23.66 12.46 -4.15
N THR A 548 23.10 13.18 -3.18
CA THR A 548 22.81 12.65 -1.84
C THR A 548 21.83 11.48 -1.90
N GLY A 549 20.83 11.51 -2.80
CA GLY A 549 19.90 10.41 -3.02
C GLY A 549 20.61 9.10 -3.41
N ARG A 550 21.57 9.16 -4.34
CA ARG A 550 22.36 7.99 -4.76
C ARG A 550 23.33 7.51 -3.69
N LEU A 551 23.93 8.45 -2.94
CA LEU A 551 24.87 8.11 -1.88
C LEU A 551 24.18 7.46 -0.67
N ARG A 552 22.89 7.74 -0.42
CA ARG A 552 22.13 7.13 0.68
C ARG A 552 22.14 5.61 0.65
N ASP A 553 22.09 5.01 -0.53
CA ASP A 553 22.05 3.56 -0.65
C ASP A 553 23.40 2.90 -0.33
N VAL A 554 24.51 3.61 -0.54
CA VAL A 554 25.87 3.06 -0.46
C VAL A 554 26.58 3.47 0.83
N LEU A 555 26.26 4.63 1.40
CA LEU A 555 26.96 5.14 2.58
C LEU A 555 26.37 4.62 3.89
N ILE A 556 27.25 4.47 4.87
CA ILE A 556 26.92 4.34 6.28
C ILE A 556 27.70 5.38 7.09
N PHE A 557 27.12 5.80 8.21
CA PHE A 557 27.62 6.88 9.06
C PHE A 557 27.80 6.33 10.45
N LEU A 558 28.99 5.78 10.72
CA LEU A 558 29.28 5.17 12.00
C LEU A 558 30.15 6.13 12.85
N PRO A 559 29.86 6.27 14.16
CA PRO A 559 30.64 7.15 15.02
C PRO A 559 32.10 6.71 15.12
N SER A 560 33.01 7.64 15.36
CA SER A 560 34.39 7.30 15.69
C SER A 560 34.42 6.66 17.08
N TRP A 561 35.21 5.60 17.24
CA TRP A 561 35.13 4.71 18.41
C TRP A 561 35.46 5.39 19.76
N GLN A 562 36.02 6.60 19.73
CA GLN A 562 36.34 7.38 20.93
C GLN A 562 35.10 7.85 21.71
N GLU A 563 33.90 7.78 21.13
CA GLU A 563 32.66 8.22 21.80
C GLU A 563 31.83 7.08 22.43
N THR A 564 32.29 5.83 22.34
CA THR A 564 31.50 4.66 22.80
C THR A 564 32.21 3.77 23.83
N ALA A 565 33.31 4.26 24.42
CA ALA A 565 34.04 3.58 25.50
C ALA A 565 33.47 3.89 26.89
#